data_AF-A0A1G7EF01-F1
#
_entry.id   AF-A0A1G7EF01-F1
#
_cell.length_a   1.000
_cell.length_b   1.000
_cell.length_c   1.000
_cell.angle_alpha   90.00
_cell.angle_beta   90.00
_cell.angle_gamma   90.00
#
_symmetry.space_group_name_H-M   'P 1'
#
loop_
_entity.id
_entity.type
_entity.pdbx_description
1 polymer ?
#
loop_
_entity_poly.entity_id
_entity_poly.type
_entity_poly.pdbx_seq_one_letter_code
_entity_poly.pdbx_strand_id
1 'polypeptide(L)'
;MFSYEERVLTTAGGVPQLELHVSGPLGIDSITELRDLLLRALQQYDRVTMDWAQVTAVDFAVLQLMCATNDYVQHHGKQFELRNRFIAPVIDAAQSLGFIRECGCPRAVDPTRCLWSPNQPADA
;
A
#
# COMPACT_ATOMS: atom_id res chain seq x y z
N MET A 1 -9.85 -3.49 -15.71
CA MET A 1 -10.44 -3.51 -14.36
C MET A 1 -9.57 -4.40 -13.50
N PHE A 2 -9.27 -3.99 -12.27
CA PHE A 2 -8.51 -4.82 -11.33
C PHE A 2 -9.45 -5.79 -10.61
N SER A 3 -8.86 -6.80 -9.98
CA SER A 3 -9.57 -7.76 -9.13
C SER A 3 -8.85 -7.87 -7.79
N TYR A 4 -9.58 -8.26 -6.74
CA TYR A 4 -8.98 -8.50 -5.44
C TYR A 4 -9.60 -9.69 -4.69
N GLU A 5 -8.81 -10.31 -3.82
CA GLU A 5 -9.24 -11.30 -2.83
C GLU A 5 -8.98 -10.78 -1.41
N GLU A 6 -9.88 -11.10 -0.48
CA GLU A 6 -9.74 -10.78 0.94
C GLU A 6 -9.43 -12.04 1.75
N ARG A 7 -8.46 -11.95 2.65
CA ARG A 7 -8.17 -13.02 3.62
C ARG A 7 -8.02 -12.42 5.01
N VAL A 8 -8.84 -12.88 5.94
CA VAL A 8 -8.71 -12.50 7.35
C VAL A 8 -7.78 -13.50 8.02
N LEU A 9 -6.66 -13.01 8.53
CA LEU A 9 -5.72 -13.80 9.32
C LEU A 9 -5.86 -13.44 10.79
N THR A 10 -5.71 -14.44 11.65
CA THR A 10 -5.62 -14.23 13.10
C THR A 10 -4.20 -14.55 13.53
N THR A 11 -3.51 -13.54 14.06
CA THR A 11 -2.15 -13.73 14.59
C THR A 11 -2.19 -14.51 15.91
N ALA A 12 -1.05 -15.02 16.36
CA ALA A 12 -0.94 -15.71 17.66
C ALA A 12 -1.42 -14.85 18.86
N GLY A 13 -1.46 -13.52 18.70
CA GLY A 13 -2.00 -12.57 19.68
C GLY A 13 -3.53 -12.35 19.60
N GLY A 14 -4.25 -13.09 18.74
CA GLY A 14 -5.71 -13.00 18.60
C GLY A 14 -6.22 -11.75 17.89
N VAL A 15 -5.33 -10.85 17.45
CA VAL A 15 -5.72 -9.64 16.71
C VAL A 15 -5.97 -10.02 15.25
N PRO A 16 -7.17 -9.77 14.71
CA PRO A 16 -7.46 -10.02 13.30
C PRO A 16 -6.75 -8.98 12.43
N GLN A 17 -6.18 -9.45 11.33
CA GLN A 17 -5.58 -8.62 10.27
C GLN A 17 -6.18 -9.00 8.92
N LEU A 18 -6.31 -8.03 8.03
CA LEU A 18 -6.83 -8.24 6.69
C LEU A 18 -5.69 -8.25 5.67
N GLU A 19 -5.64 -9.27 4.84
CA GLU A 19 -4.80 -9.32 3.64
C GLU A 19 -5.65 -9.11 2.39
N LEU A 20 -5.21 -8.18 1.55
CA LEU A 20 -5.79 -7.88 0.23
C LEU A 20 -4.82 -8.34 -0.84
N HIS A 21 -5.20 -9.33 -1.65
CA HIS A 21 -4.42 -9.72 -2.83
C HIS A 21 -5.01 -9.04 -4.05
N VAL A 22 -4.26 -8.11 -4.67
CA VAL A 22 -4.72 -7.27 -5.77
C VAL A 22 -4.01 -7.67 -7.06
N SER A 23 -4.78 -7.71 -8.16
CA SER A 23 -4.31 -8.16 -9.47
C SER A 23 -4.89 -7.32 -10.61
N GLY A 24 -4.20 -7.32 -11.75
CA GLY A 24 -4.60 -6.56 -12.94
C GLY A 24 -4.10 -5.10 -12.93
N PRO A 25 -4.60 -4.26 -13.85
CA PRO A 25 -4.12 -2.89 -13.99
C PRO A 25 -4.72 -1.96 -12.93
N LEU A 26 -3.88 -1.15 -12.29
CA LEU A 26 -4.28 -0.08 -11.40
C LEU A 26 -3.94 1.28 -12.02
N GLY A 27 -4.92 2.19 -12.04
CA GLY A 27 -4.72 3.54 -12.56
C GLY A 27 -5.88 4.46 -12.22
N ILE A 28 -5.94 5.62 -12.88
CA ILE A 28 -6.98 6.63 -12.66
C ILE A 28 -8.40 6.07 -12.79
N ASP A 29 -8.63 5.12 -13.70
CA ASP A 29 -9.94 4.50 -13.93
C ASP A 29 -10.40 3.63 -12.74
N SER A 30 -9.46 3.09 -11.96
CA SER A 30 -9.73 2.23 -10.79
C SER A 30 -9.45 2.89 -9.45
N ILE A 31 -8.99 4.15 -9.44
CA ILE A 31 -8.47 4.78 -8.22
C ILE A 31 -9.54 4.98 -7.14
N THR A 32 -10.76 5.35 -7.55
CA THR A 32 -11.87 5.57 -6.63
C THR A 32 -12.27 4.26 -5.95
N GLU A 33 -12.37 3.18 -6.72
CA GLU A 33 -12.70 1.85 -6.21
C GLU A 33 -11.60 1.32 -5.26
N LEU A 34 -10.33 1.49 -5.63
CA LEU A 34 -9.20 1.11 -4.78
C LEU A 34 -9.17 1.93 -3.47
N ARG A 35 -9.45 3.24 -3.55
CA ARG A 35 -9.56 4.11 -2.36
C ARG A 35 -10.64 3.62 -1.43
N ASP A 36 -11.82 3.33 -1.95
CA ASP A 36 -12.97 2.91 -1.14
C ASP A 36 -12.74 1.53 -0.52
N LEU A 37 -12.08 0.62 -1.25
CA LEU A 37 -11.61 -0.66 -0.72
C LEU A 37 -10.65 -0.47 0.47
N LEU A 38 -9.61 0.35 0.31
CA LEU A 38 -8.62 0.59 1.36
C LEU A 38 -9.24 1.29 2.57
N LEU A 39 -10.12 2.27 2.35
CA LEU A 39 -10.78 2.98 3.43
C LEU A 39 -11.69 2.05 4.23
N ARG A 40 -12.50 1.21 3.57
CA ARG A 40 -13.33 0.20 4.24
C ARG A 40 -12.47 -0.76 5.07
N ALA A 41 -11.40 -1.30 4.47
CA ALA A 41 -10.48 -2.19 5.15
C ALA A 41 -9.89 -1.55 6.41
N LEU A 42 -9.43 -0.30 6.32
CA LEU A 42 -8.81 0.42 7.42
C LEU A 42 -9.82 0.94 8.46
N GLN A 43 -11.10 1.06 8.13
CA GLN A 43 -12.15 1.31 9.11
C GLN A 43 -12.47 0.07 9.95
N GLN A 44 -12.38 -1.12 9.35
CA GLN A 44 -12.74 -2.38 10.00
C GLN A 44 -11.56 -3.06 10.71
N TYR A 45 -10.34 -2.87 10.24
CA TYR A 45 -9.14 -3.52 10.78
C TYR A 45 -8.08 -2.48 11.16
N ASP A 46 -7.29 -2.79 12.20
CA ASP A 46 -6.14 -1.97 12.61
C ASP A 46 -4.87 -2.34 11.86
N ARG A 47 -4.84 -3.52 11.24
CA ARG A 47 -3.72 -4.05 10.46
C ARG A 47 -4.24 -4.54 9.11
N VAL A 48 -3.80 -3.88 8.06
CA VAL A 48 -4.13 -4.24 6.68
C VAL A 48 -2.83 -4.42 5.90
N THR A 49 -2.69 -5.56 5.23
CA THR A 49 -1.60 -5.82 4.30
C THR A 49 -2.17 -5.92 2.89
N MET A 50 -1.59 -5.17 1.95
CA MET A 50 -1.92 -5.28 0.53
C MET A 50 -0.75 -5.95 -0.19
N ASP A 51 -1.03 -7.07 -0.83
CA ASP A 51 -0.13 -7.72 -1.75
C ASP A 51 -0.59 -7.44 -3.18
N TRP A 52 0.25 -6.76 -3.94
CA TRP A 52 -0.03 -6.38 -5.32
C TRP A 52 0.91 -7.06 -6.33
N ALA A 53 1.51 -8.21 -5.97
CA ALA A 53 2.44 -8.94 -6.85
C ALA A 53 1.90 -9.22 -8.27
N GLN A 54 0.58 -9.36 -8.40
CA GLN A 54 -0.11 -9.66 -9.65
C GLN A 54 -0.67 -8.41 -10.36
N VAL A 55 -0.28 -7.22 -9.92
CA VAL A 55 -0.60 -5.96 -10.60
C VAL A 55 0.26 -5.82 -11.85
N THR A 56 -0.37 -5.49 -12.97
CA THR A 56 0.28 -5.49 -14.30
C THR A 56 0.63 -4.09 -14.81
N ALA A 57 0.02 -3.05 -14.24
CA ALA A 57 0.27 -1.64 -14.56
C ALA A 57 -0.07 -0.77 -13.35
N VAL A 58 0.69 0.30 -13.15
CA VAL A 58 0.49 1.29 -12.09
C VAL A 58 0.74 2.68 -12.67
N ASP A 59 -0.10 3.65 -12.33
CA ASP A 59 0.13 5.06 -12.65
C ASP A 59 0.41 5.91 -11.40
N PHE A 60 0.63 7.21 -11.62
CA PHE A 60 0.89 8.17 -10.56
C PHE A 60 -0.21 8.24 -9.49
N ALA A 61 -1.49 8.13 -9.88
CA ALA A 61 -2.61 8.27 -8.96
C ALA A 61 -2.59 7.14 -7.91
N VAL A 62 -2.24 5.93 -8.34
CA VAL A 62 -2.10 4.77 -7.45
C VAL A 62 -0.95 4.97 -6.46
N LEU A 63 0.21 5.46 -6.91
CA LEU A 63 1.34 5.77 -6.02
C LEU A 63 0.98 6.85 -4.99
N GLN A 64 0.25 7.89 -5.41
CA GLN A 64 -0.26 8.92 -4.50
C GLN A 64 -1.25 8.35 -3.49
N LEU A 65 -2.13 7.44 -3.91
CA LEU A 65 -3.07 6.79 -2.99
C LEU A 65 -2.32 5.95 -1.95
N MET A 66 -1.29 5.19 -2.33
CA MET A 66 -0.48 4.46 -1.34
C MET A 66 0.19 5.41 -0.33
N CYS A 67 0.69 6.58 -0.78
CA CYS A 67 1.20 7.61 0.12
C CYS A 67 0.11 8.12 1.09
N ALA A 68 -1.08 8.44 0.58
CA ALA A 68 -2.20 8.90 1.39
C ALA A 68 -2.69 7.83 2.38
N THR A 69 -2.70 6.56 1.97
CA THR A 69 -3.02 5.42 2.84
C THR A 69 -2.02 5.33 3.99
N ASN A 70 -0.71 5.42 3.70
CA ASN A 70 0.33 5.40 4.71
C ASN A 70 0.20 6.58 5.70
N ASP A 71 -0.05 7.79 5.18
CA ASP A 71 -0.28 8.99 5.99
C ASP A 71 -1.50 8.81 6.92
N TYR A 72 -2.61 8.34 6.36
CA TYR A 72 -3.84 8.06 7.10
C TYR A 72 -3.58 7.08 8.25
N VAL A 73 -2.95 5.93 8.00
CA VAL A 73 -2.75 4.94 9.07
C VAL A 73 -1.82 5.44 10.17
N GLN A 74 -0.82 6.25 9.83
CA GLN A 74 0.06 6.85 10.84
C GLN A 74 -0.68 7.82 11.74
N HIS A 75 -1.57 8.65 11.18
CA HIS A 75 -2.40 9.58 11.95
C HIS A 75 -3.48 8.90 12.81
N HIS A 76 -3.90 7.68 12.45
CA HIS A 76 -4.96 6.94 13.14
C HIS A 76 -4.45 5.80 14.03
N GLY A 77 -3.14 5.68 14.23
CA GLY A 77 -2.56 4.60 15.04
C GLY A 77 -2.73 3.19 14.44
N LYS A 78 -2.95 3.10 13.12
CA LYS A 78 -3.14 1.85 12.37
C LYS A 78 -1.85 1.43 11.66
N GLN A 79 -1.88 0.23 11.09
CA GLN A 79 -0.77 -0.34 10.32
C GLN A 79 -1.23 -0.72 8.92
N PHE A 80 -0.42 -0.28 7.94
CA PHE A 80 -0.54 -0.66 6.55
C PHE A 80 0.80 -1.18 6.06
N GLU A 81 0.77 -2.33 5.41
CA GLU A 81 1.93 -2.95 4.78
C GLU A 81 1.63 -3.12 3.29
N LEU A 82 2.57 -2.73 2.44
CA LEU A 82 2.49 -2.95 1.00
C LEU A 82 3.56 -3.96 0.61
N ARG A 83 3.12 -5.21 0.38
CA ARG A 83 4.02 -6.29 -0.05
C ARG A 83 4.29 -6.19 -1.53
N ASN A 84 5.47 -6.65 -1.93
CA ASN A 84 5.93 -6.60 -3.32
C ASN A 84 5.97 -5.15 -3.87
N ARG A 85 6.20 -4.16 -2.99
CA ARG A 85 6.16 -2.72 -3.31
C ARG A 85 7.08 -2.23 -4.44
N PHE A 86 8.03 -3.05 -4.89
CA PHE A 86 8.96 -2.75 -5.98
C PHE A 86 8.84 -3.76 -7.13
N ILE A 87 7.63 -4.16 -7.50
CA ILE A 87 7.40 -4.86 -8.78
C ILE A 87 7.74 -3.94 -9.96
N ALA A 88 8.07 -4.54 -11.12
CA ALA A 88 8.49 -3.80 -12.31
C ALA A 88 7.56 -2.63 -12.69
N PRO A 89 6.21 -2.79 -12.74
CA PRO A 89 5.31 -1.68 -13.07
C PRO A 89 5.41 -0.49 -12.10
N VAL A 90 5.73 -0.76 -10.84
CA VAL A 90 5.87 0.27 -9.80
C VAL A 90 7.22 0.96 -9.92
N ILE A 91 8.29 0.21 -10.21
CA ILE A 91 9.61 0.79 -10.45
C ILE A 91 9.55 1.74 -11.65
N ASP A 92 8.95 1.31 -12.76
CA ASP A 92 8.85 2.10 -13.98
C ASP A 92 8.06 3.41 -13.74
N ALA A 93 6.92 3.31 -13.04
CA ALA A 93 6.13 4.47 -12.66
C ALA A 93 6.85 5.38 -11.65
N ALA A 94 7.52 4.80 -10.64
CA ALA A 94 8.18 5.57 -9.60
C ALA A 94 9.45 6.26 -10.09
N GLN A 95 10.21 5.64 -10.99
CA GLN A 95 11.42 6.21 -11.61
C GLN A 95 11.08 7.38 -12.52
N SER A 96 10.07 7.23 -13.38
CA SER A 96 9.64 8.30 -14.29
C SER A 96 9.11 9.55 -13.57
N LEU A 97 8.70 9.39 -12.31
CA LEU A 97 8.03 10.43 -11.51
C LEU A 97 8.83 10.91 -10.29
N GLY A 98 10.03 10.37 -10.05
CA GLY A 98 10.89 10.77 -8.92
C GLY A 98 10.37 10.34 -7.54
N PHE A 99 9.58 9.25 -7.45
CA PHE A 99 9.07 8.73 -6.18
C PHE A 99 10.09 7.89 -5.41
N ILE A 100 11.13 7.37 -6.08
CA ILE A 100 12.21 6.65 -5.41
C ILE A 100 13.04 7.68 -4.63
N ARG A 101 13.11 7.51 -3.31
CA ARG A 101 13.79 8.44 -2.40
C ARG A 101 14.94 7.75 -1.69
N GLU A 102 16.03 8.47 -1.47
CA GLU A 102 17.12 8.03 -0.60
C GLU A 102 16.71 8.03 0.89
N CYS A 103 15.73 8.86 1.27
CA CYS A 103 15.21 9.00 2.62
C CYS A 103 13.67 8.99 2.65
N GLY A 104 13.08 8.74 3.83
CA GLY A 104 11.63 8.75 4.00
C GLY A 104 10.94 10.06 3.60
N CYS A 105 9.63 10.01 3.36
CA CYS A 105 8.84 11.20 3.04
C CYS A 105 8.84 12.20 4.22
N PRO A 106 9.20 13.48 4.01
CA PRO A 106 9.25 14.47 5.10
C PRO A 106 7.87 14.86 5.62
N ARG A 107 6.81 14.51 4.89
CA ARG A 107 5.41 14.72 5.31
C ARG A 107 4.85 13.57 6.14
N ALA A 108 5.53 12.43 6.18
CA ALA A 108 5.08 11.31 7.01
C ALA A 108 5.26 11.67 8.48
N VAL A 109 4.31 11.28 9.33
CA VAL A 109 4.42 11.40 10.78
C VAL A 109 5.65 10.63 11.29
N ASP A 110 5.90 9.45 10.72
CA ASP A 110 7.09 8.63 10.91
C ASP A 110 7.76 8.36 9.54
N PRO A 111 8.86 9.07 9.22
CA PRO A 111 9.59 8.90 7.97
C PRO A 111 10.13 7.48 7.76
N THR A 112 10.37 6.69 8.81
CA THR A 112 10.90 5.33 8.71
C THR A 112 9.87 4.34 8.13
N ARG A 113 8.58 4.71 8.19
CA ARG A 113 7.45 3.96 7.64
C ARG A 113 7.08 4.39 6.23
N CYS A 114 7.94 5.13 5.53
CA CYS A 114 7.69 5.53 4.15
C CYS A 114 7.77 4.31 3.21
N LEU A 115 6.66 4.02 2.51
CA LEU A 115 6.54 2.90 1.58
C LEU A 115 7.62 2.90 0.49
N TRP A 116 8.15 4.06 0.12
CA TRP A 116 9.13 4.23 -0.95
C TRP A 116 10.56 4.41 -0.45
N SER A 117 10.80 4.26 0.86
CA SER A 117 12.15 4.24 1.39
C SER A 117 12.74 2.83 1.23
N PRO A 118 13.95 2.68 0.66
CA PRO A 118 14.63 1.39 0.54
C PRO A 118 14.95 0.76 1.91
N ASN A 119 14.99 1.56 2.97
CA ASN A 119 15.39 1.16 4.32
C ASN A 119 14.22 0.74 5.22
N GLN A 120 12.97 0.80 4.76
CA GLN A 120 11.89 0.18 5.53
C GLN A 120 12.11 -1.35 5.47
N PRO A 121 12.11 -2.06 6.61
CA PRO A 121 12.35 -3.50 6.63
C PRO A 121 11.37 -4.18 5.66
N ALA A 122 11.93 -4.79 4.62
CA ALA A 122 11.22 -5.80 3.84
C ALA A 122 11.12 -7.01 4.75
N ASP A 123 9.90 -7.45 5.05
CA ASP A 123 9.54 -8.79 5.52
C ASP A 123 10.59 -9.44 6.44
N ALA A 124 10.43 -9.24 7.75
CA ALA A 124 10.95 -10.19 8.73
C ALA A 124 9.99 -11.38 8.82
#